data_AF-A0A8B0SZR9-F1
#
_entry.id   AF-A0A8B0SZR9-F1
#
_cell.length_a   1.000
_cell.length_b   1.000
_cell.length_c   1.000
_cell.angle_alpha   90.00
_cell.angle_beta   90.00
_cell.angle_gamma   90.00
#
_symmetry.space_group_name_H-M   'P 1'
#
loop_
_entity.id
_entity.type
_entity.pdbx_description
1 polymer ?
#
loop_
_entity_poly.entity_id
_entity_poly.type
_entity_poly.pdbx_seq_one_letter_code
_entity_poly.pdbx_strand_id
1 'polypeptide(L)'
;MRGKWVIPGMIDDQVHFREPGLTHKGTIATESAAAVMGGITSFMEMPNVTPPTTTRQALREKFQRASRSSLANHSFYFGATNDNLDELKALTASQACGVKVFMGASTGNMLVDDEQVLESIFR
;
A
#
# COMPACT_ATOMS: atom_id res chain seq x y z
N MET A 1 33.72 -9.69 10.36
CA MET A 1 33.04 -8.47 9.88
C MET A 1 33.73 -7.20 10.41
N ARG A 2 35.03 -6.99 10.16
CA ARG A 2 35.70 -5.74 10.58
C ARG A 2 35.37 -4.62 9.59
N GLY A 3 35.09 -3.43 10.11
CA GLY A 3 34.83 -2.23 9.30
C GLY A 3 33.45 -2.14 8.63
N LYS A 4 32.48 -2.98 9.03
CA LYS A 4 31.10 -2.93 8.53
C LYS A 4 30.13 -2.55 9.65
N TRP A 5 29.10 -1.80 9.30
CA TRP A 5 27.98 -1.49 10.19
C TRP A 5 26.92 -2.58 10.09
N VAL A 6 26.42 -3.02 11.24
CA VAL A 6 25.20 -3.82 11.34
C VAL A 6 24.12 -2.91 11.90
N ILE A 7 23.09 -2.66 11.12
CA ILE A 7 21.96 -1.80 11.49
C ILE A 7 20.66 -2.59 11.33
N PRO A 8 19.59 -2.20 12.03
CA PRO A 8 18.25 -2.72 11.75
C PRO A 8 17.90 -2.53 10.28
N GLY A 9 17.17 -3.49 9.71
CA GLY A 9 16.64 -3.34 8.37
C GLY A 9 15.68 -2.14 8.28
N MET A 10 15.75 -1.41 7.18
CA MET A 10 14.96 -0.20 6.98
C MET A 10 13.49 -0.55 6.73
N ILE A 11 12.60 0.33 7.15
CA ILE A 11 11.16 0.27 6.90
C ILE A 11 10.83 1.39 5.92
N ASP A 12 10.32 1.02 4.75
CA ASP A 12 9.88 1.97 3.73
C ASP A 12 8.36 2.12 3.80
N ASP A 13 7.89 3.29 4.25
CA ASP A 13 6.46 3.55 4.43
C ASP A 13 5.74 3.91 3.12
N GLN A 14 6.46 4.05 1.99
CA GLN A 14 5.84 4.47 0.75
C GLN A 14 6.49 3.82 -0.49
N VAL A 15 5.90 2.71 -0.92
CA VAL A 15 6.26 2.07 -2.19
C VAL A 15 5.07 1.92 -3.14
N HIS A 16 5.37 1.70 -4.42
CA HIS A 16 4.38 1.38 -5.45
C HIS A 16 4.86 0.17 -6.26
N PHE A 17 4.51 -1.04 -5.83
CA PHE A 17 4.98 -2.30 -6.44
C PHE A 17 4.14 -2.77 -7.63
N ARG A 18 3.13 -1.97 -8.02
CA ARG A 18 2.42 -2.06 -9.32
C ARG A 18 1.63 -3.37 -9.52
N GLU A 19 1.34 -4.09 -8.46
CA GLU A 19 0.58 -5.33 -8.51
C GLU A 19 -0.64 -5.29 -7.58
N PRO A 20 -1.85 -5.61 -8.07
CA PRO A 20 -2.19 -6.14 -9.40
C PRO A 20 -2.27 -5.13 -10.56
N GLY A 21 -2.36 -5.66 -11.78
CA GLY A 21 -2.79 -4.96 -13.01
C GLY A 21 -1.76 -4.10 -13.72
N LEU A 22 -0.68 -3.69 -13.05
CA LEU A 22 0.38 -2.87 -13.64
C LEU A 22 1.73 -3.62 -13.68
N THR A 23 1.66 -4.96 -13.74
CA THR A 23 2.81 -5.86 -13.51
C THR A 23 3.92 -5.76 -14.56
N HIS A 24 3.65 -5.17 -15.73
CA HIS A 24 4.68 -4.83 -16.72
C HIS A 24 5.68 -3.79 -16.21
N LYS A 25 5.36 -3.07 -15.13
CA LYS A 25 6.23 -2.07 -14.49
C LYS A 25 7.01 -2.62 -13.29
N GLY A 26 6.51 -3.69 -12.66
CA GLY A 26 7.03 -4.24 -11.41
C GLY A 26 6.00 -5.15 -10.74
N THR A 27 6.45 -6.05 -9.86
CA THR A 27 5.61 -6.99 -9.11
C THR A 27 6.05 -7.02 -7.65
N ILE A 28 5.21 -7.53 -6.75
CA ILE A 28 5.62 -7.68 -5.34
C ILE A 28 6.89 -8.54 -5.24
N ALA A 29 7.03 -9.57 -6.08
CA ALA A 29 8.23 -10.42 -6.11
C ALA A 29 9.49 -9.65 -6.52
N THR A 30 9.44 -8.92 -7.64
CA THR A 30 10.61 -8.21 -8.19
C THR A 30 11.02 -7.05 -7.31
N GLU A 31 10.05 -6.25 -6.85
CA GLU A 31 10.34 -5.04 -6.10
C GLU A 31 10.75 -5.34 -4.65
N SER A 32 10.16 -6.36 -4.02
CA SER A 32 10.61 -6.78 -2.67
C SER A 32 12.01 -7.39 -2.68
N ALA A 33 12.40 -8.07 -3.77
CA ALA A 33 13.78 -8.54 -3.93
C ALA A 33 14.76 -7.37 -4.04
N ALA A 34 14.40 -6.33 -4.82
CA ALA A 34 15.19 -5.10 -4.90
C ALA A 34 15.29 -4.40 -3.53
N ALA A 35 14.17 -4.33 -2.79
CA ALA A 35 14.12 -3.74 -1.45
C ALA A 35 15.09 -4.44 -0.47
N VAL A 36 15.04 -5.77 -0.40
CA VAL A 36 15.93 -6.56 0.47
C VAL A 36 17.41 -6.37 0.10
N MET A 37 17.73 -6.33 -1.20
CA MET A 37 19.10 -6.05 -1.66
C MET A 37 19.60 -4.65 -1.24
N GLY A 38 18.68 -3.69 -1.10
CA GLY A 38 18.95 -2.34 -0.58
C GLY A 38 18.95 -2.22 0.95
N GLY A 39 18.69 -3.30 1.69
CA GLY A 39 18.59 -3.27 3.15
C GLY A 39 17.23 -2.84 3.70
N ILE A 40 16.20 -2.73 2.84
CA ILE A 40 14.81 -2.55 3.26
C ILE A 40 14.22 -3.92 3.58
N THR A 41 13.79 -4.12 4.81
CA THR A 41 13.24 -5.40 5.28
C THR A 41 11.73 -5.36 5.48
N SER A 42 11.11 -4.18 5.36
CA SER A 42 9.66 -4.01 5.51
C SER A 42 9.18 -2.87 4.64
N PHE A 43 8.02 -3.04 3.99
CA PHE A 43 7.42 -1.99 3.17
C PHE A 43 5.93 -1.81 3.43
N MET A 44 5.43 -0.61 3.12
CA MET A 44 4.01 -0.27 3.10
C MET A 44 3.65 0.23 1.70
N GLU A 45 2.83 -0.53 0.98
CA GLU A 45 2.52 -0.25 -0.42
C GLU A 45 1.23 0.55 -0.58
N MET A 46 1.25 1.49 -1.54
CA MET A 46 0.18 2.45 -1.81
C MET A 46 -0.97 1.85 -2.66
N PRO A 47 -2.23 2.27 -2.44
CA PRO A 47 -3.40 1.57 -2.97
C PRO A 47 -3.69 1.82 -4.46
N ASN A 48 -2.90 2.63 -5.17
CA ASN A 48 -3.13 3.05 -6.56
C ASN A 48 -2.60 2.04 -7.61
N VAL A 49 -3.02 0.79 -7.45
CA VAL A 49 -2.86 -0.32 -8.40
C VAL A 49 -4.15 -0.52 -9.21
N THR A 50 -4.20 -1.54 -10.08
CA THR A 50 -5.39 -1.79 -10.92
C THR A 50 -5.91 -3.22 -10.70
N PRO A 51 -7.11 -3.41 -10.10
CA PRO A 51 -7.97 -2.39 -9.48
C PRO A 51 -7.34 -1.81 -8.19
N PRO A 52 -7.72 -0.59 -7.77
CA PRO A 52 -7.16 0.04 -6.57
C PRO A 52 -7.57 -0.71 -5.29
N THR A 53 -6.75 -0.57 -4.25
CA THR A 53 -6.95 -1.24 -2.96
C THR A 53 -7.90 -0.42 -2.07
N THR A 54 -9.16 -0.29 -2.51
CA THR A 54 -10.21 0.55 -1.90
C THR A 54 -11.38 -0.24 -1.30
N THR A 55 -11.30 -1.57 -1.32
CA THR A 55 -12.26 -2.48 -0.67
C THR A 55 -11.52 -3.44 0.24
N ARG A 56 -12.16 -3.90 1.33
CA ARG A 56 -11.52 -4.88 2.24
C ARG A 56 -11.26 -6.22 1.55
N GLN A 57 -11.98 -6.54 0.48
CA GLN A 57 -11.67 -7.68 -0.37
C GLN A 57 -10.34 -7.50 -1.13
N ALA A 58 -10.17 -6.37 -1.83
CA ALA A 58 -8.94 -6.08 -2.56
C ALA A 58 -7.71 -6.08 -1.63
N LEU A 59 -7.87 -5.53 -0.42
CA LEU A 59 -6.83 -5.56 0.61
C LEU A 59 -6.43 -7.00 1.00
N ARG A 60 -7.42 -7.86 1.30
CA ARG A 60 -7.17 -9.27 1.63
C ARG A 60 -6.48 -10.03 0.50
N GLU A 61 -6.93 -9.82 -0.74
CA GLU A 61 -6.32 -10.45 -1.91
C GLU A 61 -4.85 -10.01 -2.10
N LYS A 62 -4.54 -8.74 -1.80
CA LYS A 62 -3.18 -8.21 -1.85
C LYS A 62 -2.27 -8.84 -0.80
N PHE A 63 -2.74 -9.01 0.44
CA PHE A 63 -2.03 -9.77 1.47
C PHE A 63 -1.80 -11.23 1.07
N GLN A 64 -2.81 -11.92 0.52
CA GLN A 64 -2.67 -13.30 0.05
C GLN A 64 -1.66 -13.46 -1.09
N ARG A 65 -1.53 -12.44 -1.93
CA ARG A 65 -0.56 -12.40 -3.02
C ARG A 65 0.84 -12.20 -2.48
N ALA A 66 1.03 -11.20 -1.61
CA ALA A 66 2.32 -10.88 -1.03
C ALA A 66 2.87 -11.99 -0.12
N SER A 67 2.00 -12.73 0.59
CA SER A 67 2.42 -13.87 1.41
C SER A 67 3.04 -15.01 0.60
N ARG A 68 2.80 -15.07 -0.72
CA ARG A 68 3.35 -16.09 -1.62
C ARG A 68 4.63 -15.65 -2.33
N SER A 69 4.87 -14.34 -2.47
CA SER A 69 5.88 -13.81 -3.39
C SER A 69 6.83 -12.76 -2.79
N SER A 70 6.48 -12.13 -1.67
CA SER A 70 7.31 -11.09 -1.06
C SER A 70 8.53 -11.67 -0.34
N LEU A 71 9.70 -11.06 -0.55
CA LEU A 71 10.92 -11.35 0.20
C LEU A 71 11.12 -10.45 1.43
N ALA A 72 10.27 -9.44 1.61
CA ALA A 72 10.26 -8.53 2.75
C ALA A 72 8.93 -8.63 3.53
N ASN A 73 8.92 -8.14 4.78
CA ASN A 73 7.68 -7.94 5.51
C ASN A 73 6.83 -6.88 4.78
N HIS A 74 5.51 -7.01 4.86
CA HIS A 74 4.62 -6.19 4.06
C HIS A 74 3.38 -5.77 4.82
N SER A 75 2.95 -4.54 4.55
CA SER A 75 1.60 -4.08 4.81
C SER A 75 1.14 -3.20 3.66
N PHE A 76 -0.14 -2.85 3.65
CA PHE A 76 -0.76 -2.11 2.56
C PHE A 76 -1.60 -0.98 3.13
N TYR A 77 -1.55 0.17 2.46
CA TYR A 77 -2.48 1.26 2.72
C TYR A 77 -3.84 0.91 2.11
N PHE A 78 -4.90 1.34 2.80
CA PHE A 78 -6.25 1.33 2.27
C PHE A 78 -6.53 2.65 1.55
N GLY A 79 -7.02 2.60 0.31
CA GLY A 79 -7.37 3.80 -0.44
C GLY A 79 -8.70 4.37 -0.01
N ALA A 80 -8.76 5.68 0.24
CA ALA A 80 -10.01 6.42 0.33
C ALA A 80 -10.39 6.95 -1.06
N THR A 81 -11.67 6.88 -1.38
CA THR A 81 -12.29 7.49 -2.58
C THR A 81 -13.53 8.27 -2.16
N ASN A 82 -14.14 9.00 -3.10
CA ASN A 82 -15.40 9.70 -2.85
C ASN A 82 -16.57 8.74 -2.47
N ASP A 83 -16.46 7.45 -2.82
CA ASP A 83 -17.59 6.51 -2.82
C ASP A 83 -17.45 5.34 -1.83
N ASN A 84 -16.36 5.23 -1.08
CA ASN A 84 -16.06 4.02 -0.28
C ASN A 84 -16.04 4.24 1.25
N LEU A 85 -16.75 5.26 1.74
CA LEU A 85 -16.78 5.60 3.17
C LEU A 85 -17.24 4.43 4.06
N ASP A 86 -18.17 3.60 3.59
CA ASP A 86 -18.62 2.43 4.35
C ASP A 86 -17.54 1.36 4.50
N GLU A 87 -16.69 1.17 3.49
CA GLU A 87 -15.53 0.27 3.57
C GLU A 87 -14.48 0.82 4.53
N LEU A 88 -14.25 2.15 4.53
CA LEU A 88 -13.36 2.83 5.47
C LEU A 88 -13.83 2.67 6.91
N LYS A 89 -15.11 2.91 7.18
CA LYS A 89 -15.72 2.75 8.53
C LYS A 89 -15.66 1.31 9.02
N ALA A 90 -15.72 0.35 8.11
CA ALA A 90 -15.65 -1.08 8.43
C ALA A 90 -14.20 -1.63 8.52
N LEU A 91 -13.19 -0.79 8.28
CA LEU A 91 -11.78 -1.13 8.40
C LEU A 91 -11.34 -1.02 9.86
N THR A 92 -10.63 -2.05 10.34
CA THR A 92 -10.02 -2.03 11.67
C THR A 92 -8.52 -1.74 11.58
N ALA A 93 -7.93 -1.17 12.64
CA ALA A 93 -6.53 -0.75 12.66
C ALA A 93 -5.52 -1.89 12.43
N SER A 94 -5.92 -3.16 12.60
CA SER A 94 -5.06 -4.31 12.35
C SER A 94 -5.07 -4.80 10.89
N GLN A 95 -5.99 -4.31 10.05
CA GLN A 95 -6.15 -4.80 8.69
C GLN A 95 -5.25 -4.09 7.68
N ALA A 96 -4.94 -2.80 7.88
CA ALA A 96 -4.10 -2.00 7.02
C ALA A 96 -3.11 -1.19 7.86
N CYS A 97 -1.97 -0.79 7.29
CA CYS A 97 -1.02 0.10 7.98
C CYS A 97 -1.51 1.55 8.10
N GLY A 98 -2.53 1.92 7.31
CA GLY A 98 -3.15 3.24 7.34
C GLY A 98 -4.13 3.43 6.19
N VAL A 99 -4.74 4.61 6.17
CA VAL A 99 -5.58 5.08 5.05
C VAL A 99 -4.79 6.10 4.23
N LYS A 100 -4.79 5.95 2.91
CA LYS A 100 -4.17 6.89 1.98
C LYS A 100 -5.25 7.65 1.21
N VAL A 101 -5.26 8.96 1.36
CA VAL A 101 -6.08 9.90 0.60
C VAL A 101 -5.19 10.61 -0.42
N PHE A 102 -5.61 10.67 -1.68
CA PHE A 102 -4.93 11.50 -2.70
C PHE A 102 -5.74 12.78 -2.90
N MET A 103 -5.25 13.87 -2.31
CA MET A 103 -5.85 15.21 -2.41
C MET A 103 -5.33 16.03 -3.61
N GLY A 104 -4.50 15.42 -4.47
CA GLY A 104 -3.92 16.03 -5.66
C GLY A 104 -3.23 15.00 -6.54
N ALA A 105 -3.16 15.27 -7.86
CA ALA A 105 -2.53 14.44 -8.90
C ALA A 105 -2.77 12.93 -8.72
N SER A 106 -3.98 12.48 -9.05
CA SER A 106 -4.33 11.06 -9.04
C SER A 106 -4.94 10.62 -10.37
N THR A 107 -4.87 9.34 -10.66
CA THR A 107 -5.46 8.73 -11.87
C THR A 107 -6.80 8.07 -11.52
N GLY A 108 -7.86 8.39 -12.26
CA GLY A 108 -9.19 7.79 -12.10
C GLY A 108 -9.89 8.22 -10.80
N ASN A 109 -10.73 7.33 -10.24
CA ASN A 109 -11.62 7.62 -9.09
C ASN A 109 -10.90 7.71 -7.72
N MET A 110 -9.57 7.89 -7.71
CA MET A 110 -8.76 7.95 -6.50
C MET A 110 -8.47 9.39 -6.05
N LEU A 111 -8.88 10.40 -6.82
CA LEU A 111 -8.86 11.79 -6.38
C LEU A 111 -10.04 12.00 -5.42
N VAL A 112 -9.75 12.47 -4.21
CA VAL A 112 -10.78 12.86 -3.24
C VAL A 112 -10.78 14.39 -3.17
N ASP A 113 -11.69 15.00 -3.92
CA ASP A 113 -11.87 16.44 -4.08
C ASP A 113 -13.20 16.96 -3.52
N ASP A 114 -14.09 16.06 -3.08
CA ASP A 114 -15.30 16.43 -2.37
C ASP A 114 -14.97 16.76 -0.90
N GLU A 115 -15.16 18.03 -0.53
CA GLU A 115 -14.91 18.54 0.82
C GLU A 115 -15.75 17.83 1.90
N GLN A 116 -17.00 17.47 1.59
CA GLN A 116 -17.86 16.76 2.53
C GLN A 116 -17.38 15.33 2.78
N VAL A 117 -16.86 14.68 1.73
CA VAL A 117 -16.25 13.35 1.87
C VAL A 117 -14.95 13.44 2.66
N LEU A 118 -14.10 14.43 2.35
CA LEU A 118 -12.87 14.67 3.12
C LEU A 118 -13.18 14.86 4.60
N GLU A 119 -14.10 15.77 4.95
CA GLU A 119 -14.52 15.95 6.35
C GLU A 119 -15.02 14.66 6.98
N SER A 120 -15.79 13.86 6.24
CA SER A 120 -16.33 12.59 6.73
C SER A 120 -15.27 11.51 6.97
N ILE A 121 -14.12 11.56 6.27
CA ILE A 121 -13.00 10.64 6.47
C ILE A 121 -12.23 10.98 7.75
N PHE A 122 -12.16 12.27 8.12
CA PHE A 122 -11.40 12.76 9.28
C PHE A 122 -12.24 12.87 10.57
N ARG A 123 -13.52 12.50 10.54
CA ARG A 123 -14.41 12.42 11.73
C ARG A 123 -14.46 11.01 12.28
#